data_AF-A0A1W6LN23-F1
#
_entry.id   AF-A0A1W6LN23-F1
#
_cell.length_a   1.000
_cell.length_b   1.000
_cell.length_c   1.000
_cell.angle_alpha   90.00
_cell.angle_beta   90.00
_cell.angle_gamma   90.00
#
_symmetry.space_group_name_H-M   'P 1'
#
loop_
_entity.id
_entity.type
_entity.pdbx_description
1 polymer ?
#
loop_
_entity_poly.entity_id
_entity_poly.type
_entity_poly.pdbx_seq_one_letter_code
_entity_poly.pdbx_strand_id
1 'polypeptide(L)'
;MCILRVSVIAALAAAGIAFGFAAGDGTANNPYQISTPDHLEAVNNDLSAHYVLKNDIDLSARTYDRAVIAPDTDYTDSDFNGSLFSGSFDGAGYKILNLTVDTSNVTKDYPRYLGLLGKIDGGEVRNLGIENAQITGGDNSRYLGGLCGYNREGTITNCYATSDISGFVYPGGLCGYNDDGIITNCYVTGSVSGGDNSYYPGGLCGYTSGTITNCYATGSVSGGDRLGGLCGWNSNGTIENCYATGSVSGGDDSHRLGGLCGFNSGTIASSYATGSVSGGSHLGGLCGYNYEGTIRNCYATGSVSGKRNLGGLCGVNLGTITSCFWDKEASGIAYSYGGTGITTAQMQTLDTFTSAGWDYVNEDTNGQMDLWYQHAGEYPKLFWQAIPGDISYDGYVGEADMIIMAEQWLQAPPEQTRLEADSNFDEYVDILDFAIFSENWLLEN
;
A
#
# COMPACT_ATOMS: atom_id res chain seq x y z
N MET A 1 10.03 11.44 -50.90
CA MET A 1 9.40 10.68 -49.79
C MET A 1 9.41 11.51 -48.50
N CYS A 2 8.82 12.72 -48.53
CA CYS A 2 8.92 13.69 -47.41
C CYS A 2 7.59 14.44 -47.10
N ILE A 3 6.46 13.98 -47.63
CA ILE A 3 5.15 14.67 -47.51
C ILE A 3 4.18 13.93 -46.58
N LEU A 4 4.42 12.65 -46.24
CA LEU A 4 3.53 11.90 -45.33
C LEU A 4 3.77 12.14 -43.82
N ARG A 5 4.89 12.76 -43.41
CA ARG A 5 5.19 12.97 -41.98
C ARG A 5 4.53 14.21 -41.38
N VAL A 6 4.18 15.21 -42.19
CA VAL A 6 3.61 16.48 -41.68
C VAL A 6 2.10 16.38 -41.42
N SER A 7 1.38 15.58 -42.22
CA SER A 7 -0.07 15.42 -42.11
C SER A 7 -0.50 14.56 -40.91
N VAL A 8 0.32 13.62 -40.46
CA VAL A 8 0.04 12.78 -39.30
C VAL A 8 0.30 13.55 -38.00
N ILE A 9 1.39 14.32 -37.92
CA ILE A 9 1.73 15.14 -36.72
C ILE A 9 0.67 16.23 -36.47
N ALA A 10 0.13 16.85 -37.52
CA ALA A 10 -0.92 17.86 -37.38
C ALA A 10 -2.26 17.28 -36.92
N ALA A 11 -2.61 16.04 -37.32
CA ALA A 11 -3.81 15.36 -36.87
C ALA A 11 -3.68 14.87 -35.42
N LEU A 12 -2.49 14.41 -35.02
CA LEU A 12 -2.18 13.99 -33.64
C LEU A 12 -2.21 15.15 -32.65
N ALA A 13 -1.68 16.32 -33.02
CA ALA A 13 -1.77 17.53 -32.19
C ALA A 13 -3.20 18.09 -32.09
N ALA A 14 -4.04 17.88 -33.11
CA ALA A 14 -5.42 18.33 -33.10
C ALA A 14 -6.34 17.52 -32.17
N ALA A 15 -6.02 16.25 -31.91
CA ALA A 15 -6.77 15.41 -30.96
C ALA A 15 -6.58 15.90 -29.51
N GLY A 16 -5.33 16.10 -29.05
CA GLY A 16 -5.05 16.61 -27.71
C GLY A 16 -5.76 17.93 -27.39
N ILE A 17 -5.73 18.89 -28.31
CA ILE A 17 -6.39 20.20 -28.13
C ILE A 17 -7.91 20.04 -28.00
N ALA A 18 -8.52 19.09 -28.72
CA ALA A 18 -9.96 18.84 -28.65
C ALA A 18 -10.40 18.26 -27.28
N PHE A 19 -9.49 17.56 -26.59
CA PHE A 19 -9.73 16.96 -25.28
C PHE A 19 -9.18 17.80 -24.11
N GLY A 20 -8.59 18.97 -24.38
CA GLY A 20 -8.09 19.89 -23.34
C GLY A 20 -6.62 19.70 -22.95
N PHE A 21 -5.85 18.96 -23.75
CA PHE A 21 -4.42 18.69 -23.52
C PHE A 21 -3.53 19.44 -24.51
N ALA A 22 -2.36 19.89 -24.05
CA ALA A 22 -1.38 20.58 -24.91
C ALA A 22 -0.66 19.63 -25.90
N ALA A 23 -0.60 18.33 -25.62
CA ALA A 23 0.08 17.32 -26.43
C ALA A 23 -0.43 15.89 -26.13
N GLY A 24 -0.12 14.95 -27.03
CA GLY A 24 -0.57 13.56 -26.99
C GLY A 24 -1.85 13.32 -27.80
N ASP A 25 -2.08 12.08 -28.19
CA ASP A 25 -3.31 11.62 -28.87
C ASP A 25 -4.10 10.59 -28.05
N GLY A 26 -3.69 10.35 -26.80
CA GLY A 26 -4.34 9.42 -25.88
C GLY A 26 -4.04 7.95 -26.13
N THR A 27 -3.19 7.63 -27.11
CA THR A 27 -2.76 6.24 -27.37
C THR A 27 -1.59 5.84 -26.46
N ALA A 28 -1.38 4.53 -26.27
CA ALA A 28 -0.29 4.03 -25.43
C ALA A 28 1.10 4.52 -25.87
N ASN A 29 1.32 4.72 -27.18
CA ASN A 29 2.60 5.21 -27.72
C ASN A 29 2.74 6.74 -27.66
N ASN A 30 1.65 7.47 -27.43
CA ASN A 30 1.62 8.92 -27.41
C ASN A 30 0.53 9.42 -26.44
N PRO A 31 0.66 9.12 -25.14
CA PRO A 31 -0.35 9.44 -24.13
C PRO A 31 -0.60 10.95 -24.04
N TYR A 32 -1.80 11.33 -23.61
CA TYR A 32 -2.11 12.71 -23.29
C TYR A 32 -1.20 13.22 -22.16
N GLN A 33 -0.66 14.42 -22.34
CA GLN A 33 0.32 15.00 -21.43
C GLN A 33 -0.35 15.94 -20.42
N ILE A 34 -0.24 15.60 -19.14
CA ILE A 34 -0.78 16.39 -18.05
C ILE A 34 0.33 17.28 -17.52
N SER A 35 0.11 18.60 -17.59
CA SER A 35 1.09 19.60 -17.15
C SER A 35 0.50 20.70 -16.27
N THR A 36 -0.82 20.70 -16.10
CA THR A 36 -1.53 21.72 -15.36
C THR A 36 -2.69 21.09 -14.60
N PRO A 37 -3.19 21.75 -13.56
CA PRO A 37 -4.42 21.33 -12.91
C PRO A 37 -5.61 21.23 -13.89
N ASP A 38 -5.71 22.08 -14.92
CA ASP A 38 -6.78 21.97 -15.94
C ASP A 38 -6.65 20.70 -16.80
N HIS A 39 -5.43 20.31 -17.18
CA HIS A 39 -5.22 19.05 -17.91
C HIS A 39 -5.64 17.85 -17.05
N LEU A 40 -5.38 17.89 -15.74
CA LEU A 40 -5.77 16.82 -14.82
C LEU A 40 -7.29 16.62 -14.80
N GLU A 41 -8.06 17.71 -14.73
CA GLU A 41 -9.53 17.66 -14.79
C GLU A 41 -10.03 17.19 -16.16
N ALA A 42 -9.31 17.54 -17.23
CA ALA A 42 -9.63 17.15 -18.60
C ALA A 42 -9.53 15.64 -18.88
N VAL A 43 -8.92 14.85 -17.98
CA VAL A 43 -8.92 13.37 -18.04
C VAL A 43 -10.36 12.81 -18.11
N ASN A 44 -11.32 13.52 -17.51
CA ASN A 44 -12.74 13.14 -17.57
C ASN A 44 -13.34 13.17 -18.99
N ASN A 45 -12.67 13.79 -19.96
CA ASN A 45 -13.15 13.83 -21.34
C ASN A 45 -12.91 12.51 -22.09
N ASP A 46 -11.98 11.66 -21.64
CA ASP A 46 -11.74 10.32 -22.18
C ASP A 46 -11.13 9.37 -21.14
N LEU A 47 -11.95 8.79 -20.28
CA LEU A 47 -11.50 7.95 -19.18
C LEU A 47 -10.90 6.59 -19.60
N SER A 48 -10.86 6.29 -20.91
CA SER A 48 -10.27 5.08 -21.48
C SER A 48 -8.89 5.28 -22.10
N ALA A 49 -8.44 6.54 -22.23
CA ALA A 49 -7.17 6.89 -22.86
C ALA A 49 -5.95 6.69 -21.95
N HIS A 50 -4.77 6.90 -22.51
CA HIS A 50 -3.49 6.84 -21.81
C HIS A 50 -2.98 8.24 -21.47
N TYR A 51 -2.50 8.41 -20.24
CA TYR A 51 -2.09 9.68 -19.65
C TYR A 51 -0.69 9.59 -19.05
N VAL A 52 0.07 10.68 -19.14
CA VAL A 52 1.38 10.82 -18.49
C VAL A 52 1.57 12.21 -17.90
N LEU A 53 2.05 12.30 -16.66
CA LEU A 53 2.45 13.57 -16.07
C LEU A 53 3.75 14.09 -16.69
N LYS A 54 3.89 15.41 -16.78
CA LYS A 54 5.13 16.10 -17.22
C LYS A 54 5.70 17.06 -16.17
N ASN A 55 5.00 17.24 -15.07
CA ASN A 55 5.41 18.03 -13.92
C ASN A 55 4.56 17.64 -12.70
N ASP A 56 4.97 18.14 -11.54
CA ASP A 56 4.10 18.15 -10.37
C ASP A 56 2.89 19.06 -10.61
N ILE A 57 1.72 18.62 -10.15
CA ILE A 57 0.44 19.32 -10.28
C ILE A 57 0.00 19.81 -8.91
N ASP A 58 0.08 21.12 -8.68
CA ASP A 58 -0.38 21.74 -7.44
C ASP A 58 -1.88 22.12 -7.51
N LEU A 59 -2.68 21.51 -6.63
CA LEU A 59 -4.12 21.72 -6.52
C LEU A 59 -4.51 22.68 -5.39
N SER A 60 -3.56 23.39 -4.77
CA SER A 60 -3.80 24.31 -3.63
C SER A 60 -4.82 25.42 -3.91
N ALA A 61 -5.04 25.77 -5.18
CA ALA A 61 -6.02 26.77 -5.60
C ALA A 61 -7.45 26.20 -5.77
N ARG A 62 -7.67 24.91 -5.50
CA ARG A 62 -8.94 24.22 -5.74
C ARG A 62 -9.41 23.42 -4.53
N THR A 63 -10.72 23.28 -4.46
CA THR A 63 -11.40 22.39 -3.52
C THR A 63 -12.50 21.67 -4.27
N TYR A 64 -12.55 20.35 -4.15
CA TYR A 64 -13.51 19.51 -4.86
C TYR A 64 -14.55 18.96 -3.89
N ASP A 65 -15.79 18.76 -4.36
CA ASP A 65 -16.90 18.14 -3.61
C ASP A 65 -17.11 16.66 -3.99
N ARG A 66 -16.21 16.12 -4.82
CA ARG A 66 -16.20 14.78 -5.41
C ARG A 66 -14.77 14.45 -5.84
N ALA A 67 -14.54 13.24 -6.33
CA ALA A 67 -13.24 12.90 -6.90
C ALA A 67 -12.88 13.79 -8.12
N VAL A 68 -11.59 13.98 -8.38
CA VAL A 68 -11.14 14.82 -9.50
C VAL A 68 -11.37 14.12 -10.84
N ILE A 69 -11.10 12.82 -10.90
CA ILE A 69 -11.19 11.98 -12.09
C ILE A 69 -12.20 10.87 -11.84
N ALA A 70 -13.04 10.55 -12.84
CA ALA A 70 -14.08 9.53 -12.74
C ALA A 70 -14.97 9.68 -11.48
N PRO A 71 -15.50 10.89 -11.19
CA PRO A 71 -16.33 11.10 -10.01
C PRO A 71 -17.69 10.41 -10.13
N ASP A 72 -18.25 10.04 -8.99
CA ASP A 72 -19.69 9.84 -8.92
C ASP A 72 -20.40 11.19 -9.12
N THR A 73 -21.39 11.21 -10.00
CA THR A 73 -22.09 12.44 -10.38
C THR A 73 -23.34 12.67 -9.56
N ASP A 74 -23.86 11.62 -8.91
CA ASP A 74 -25.09 11.70 -8.12
C ASP A 74 -25.11 10.78 -6.88
N TYR A 75 -25.27 11.41 -5.71
CA TYR A 75 -25.39 10.73 -4.42
C TYR A 75 -26.85 10.45 -4.00
N THR A 76 -27.83 10.47 -4.92
CA THR A 76 -29.26 10.30 -4.56
C THR A 76 -29.73 8.85 -4.44
N ASP A 77 -29.08 7.90 -5.12
CA ASP A 77 -29.38 6.46 -5.01
C ASP A 77 -28.18 5.68 -4.44
N SER A 78 -28.13 4.36 -4.55
CA SER A 78 -27.00 3.53 -4.07
C SER A 78 -25.93 3.28 -5.14
N ASP A 79 -26.23 3.60 -6.39
CA ASP A 79 -25.46 3.15 -7.53
C ASP A 79 -24.38 4.19 -7.89
N PHE A 80 -23.37 3.75 -8.64
CA PHE A 80 -22.37 4.67 -9.17
C PHE A 80 -22.93 5.32 -10.44
N ASN A 81 -23.10 6.64 -10.41
CA ASN A 81 -23.65 7.42 -11.51
C ASN A 81 -22.57 8.11 -12.37
N GLY A 82 -21.29 7.80 -12.12
CA GLY A 82 -20.16 8.31 -12.88
C GLY A 82 -19.78 7.46 -14.08
N SER A 83 -18.78 7.92 -14.83
CA SER A 83 -18.06 7.10 -15.81
C SER A 83 -16.81 6.51 -15.17
N LEU A 84 -16.45 5.29 -15.57
CA LEU A 84 -15.36 4.51 -14.96
C LEU A 84 -14.02 4.89 -15.59
N PHE A 85 -12.96 4.92 -14.80
CA PHE A 85 -11.60 5.00 -15.33
C PHE A 85 -11.09 3.60 -15.71
N SER A 86 -10.86 3.39 -17.01
CA SER A 86 -10.35 2.13 -17.57
C SER A 86 -9.06 2.31 -18.40
N GLY A 87 -8.58 3.54 -18.52
CA GLY A 87 -7.33 3.88 -19.19
C GLY A 87 -6.09 3.64 -18.32
N SER A 88 -4.97 4.27 -18.69
CA SER A 88 -3.73 4.23 -17.89
C SER A 88 -3.29 5.62 -17.46
N PHE A 89 -2.89 5.79 -16.20
CA PHE A 89 -2.34 7.02 -15.66
C PHE A 89 -0.91 6.79 -15.15
N ASP A 90 0.07 7.28 -15.90
CA ASP A 90 1.49 7.23 -15.52
C ASP A 90 1.92 8.55 -14.86
N GLY A 91 2.19 8.50 -13.56
CA GLY A 91 2.74 9.64 -12.84
C GLY A 91 4.17 9.98 -13.27
N ALA A 92 4.90 9.07 -13.93
CA ALA A 92 6.28 9.25 -14.37
C ALA A 92 7.23 9.78 -13.27
N GLY A 93 6.93 9.48 -11.99
CA GLY A 93 7.67 9.96 -10.83
C GLY A 93 7.27 11.36 -10.34
N TYR A 94 6.33 12.03 -11.01
CA TYR A 94 5.77 13.32 -10.58
C TYR A 94 4.62 13.15 -9.58
N LYS A 95 4.23 14.28 -9.00
CA LYS A 95 3.34 14.35 -7.85
C LYS A 95 2.06 15.13 -8.13
N ILE A 96 0.97 14.75 -7.48
CA ILE A 96 -0.19 15.61 -7.24
C ILE A 96 -0.04 16.19 -5.83
N LEU A 97 -0.03 17.52 -5.72
CA LEU A 97 0.18 18.23 -4.46
C LEU A 97 -1.12 18.88 -3.98
N ASN A 98 -1.32 18.90 -2.66
CA ASN A 98 -2.34 19.73 -1.99
C ASN A 98 -3.78 19.45 -2.44
N LEU A 99 -4.10 18.21 -2.81
CA LEU A 99 -5.47 17.80 -3.16
C LEU A 99 -6.40 18.00 -1.97
N THR A 100 -7.46 18.79 -2.12
CA THR A 100 -8.52 18.91 -1.11
C THR A 100 -9.85 18.45 -1.68
N VAL A 101 -10.41 17.37 -1.14
CA VAL A 101 -11.79 16.92 -1.38
C VAL A 101 -12.56 17.09 -0.08
N ASP A 102 -13.58 17.95 -0.07
CA ASP A 102 -14.40 18.24 1.11
C ASP A 102 -15.89 18.23 0.74
N THR A 103 -16.62 17.28 1.31
CA THR A 103 -18.06 17.12 1.10
C THR A 103 -18.89 17.72 2.22
N SER A 104 -18.31 18.56 3.10
CA SER A 104 -19.01 19.25 4.19
C SER A 104 -20.22 20.08 3.72
N ASN A 105 -20.18 20.58 2.48
CA ASN A 105 -21.27 21.33 1.86
C ASN A 105 -22.22 20.47 1.01
N VAL A 106 -21.98 19.16 0.93
CA VAL A 106 -22.85 18.22 0.21
C VAL A 106 -24.04 17.87 1.11
N THR A 107 -25.22 18.35 0.74
CA THR A 107 -26.46 18.13 1.51
C THR A 107 -27.13 16.77 1.25
N LYS A 108 -26.47 15.88 0.50
CA LYS A 108 -26.97 14.55 0.14
C LYS A 108 -26.40 13.52 1.09
N ASP A 109 -27.21 12.51 1.44
CA ASP A 109 -26.95 11.67 2.60
C ASP A 109 -25.79 10.68 2.47
N TYR A 110 -25.12 10.52 1.31
CA TYR A 110 -24.09 9.48 1.12
C TYR A 110 -22.96 9.88 0.13
N PRO A 111 -22.11 10.87 0.44
CA PRO A 111 -20.95 11.18 -0.41
C PRO A 111 -20.04 9.95 -0.58
N ARG A 112 -19.57 9.66 -1.79
CA ARG A 112 -18.88 8.39 -2.05
C ARG A 112 -17.93 8.44 -3.23
N TYR A 113 -17.03 7.46 -3.29
CA TYR A 113 -16.00 7.34 -4.32
C TYR A 113 -15.12 8.59 -4.33
N LEU A 114 -14.56 8.94 -3.17
CA LEU A 114 -13.80 10.17 -2.97
C LEU A 114 -12.29 9.89 -3.03
N GLY A 115 -11.55 10.82 -3.64
CA GLY A 115 -10.11 10.72 -3.83
C GLY A 115 -9.64 11.53 -5.03
N LEU A 116 -8.41 11.27 -5.49
CA LEU A 116 -7.98 11.74 -6.82
C LEU A 116 -8.84 11.10 -7.92
N LEU A 117 -9.01 9.78 -7.88
CA LEU A 117 -9.88 9.00 -8.76
C LEU A 117 -11.11 8.48 -7.99
N GLY A 118 -12.30 8.56 -8.57
CA GLY A 118 -13.51 8.04 -7.95
C GLY A 118 -13.55 6.52 -8.04
N LYS A 119 -13.72 6.00 -9.27
CA LYS A 119 -13.76 4.56 -9.53
C LYS A 119 -12.87 4.16 -10.71
N ILE A 120 -11.91 3.27 -10.43
CA ILE A 120 -11.11 2.54 -11.41
C ILE A 120 -11.82 1.22 -11.71
N ASP A 121 -11.98 0.86 -12.99
CA ASP A 121 -12.55 -0.41 -13.43
C ASP A 121 -11.72 -0.95 -14.61
N GLY A 122 -10.82 -1.90 -14.33
CA GLY A 122 -9.85 -2.43 -15.30
C GLY A 122 -8.72 -1.48 -15.72
N GLY A 123 -8.65 -0.28 -15.12
CA GLY A 123 -7.62 0.72 -15.41
C GLY A 123 -6.31 0.54 -14.64
N GLU A 124 -5.29 1.31 -15.01
CA GLU A 124 -3.95 1.28 -14.42
C GLU A 124 -3.54 2.66 -13.88
N VAL A 125 -2.99 2.72 -12.67
CA VAL A 125 -2.34 3.92 -12.11
C VAL A 125 -0.95 3.53 -11.61
N ARG A 126 0.09 4.19 -12.10
CA ARG A 126 1.46 3.87 -11.67
C ARG A 126 2.38 5.08 -11.51
N ASN A 127 3.45 4.90 -10.73
CA ASN A 127 4.56 5.84 -10.56
C ASN A 127 4.09 7.24 -10.11
N LEU A 128 3.11 7.30 -9.21
CA LEU A 128 2.43 8.53 -8.83
C LEU A 128 2.57 8.81 -7.33
N GLY A 129 3.07 10.00 -7.00
CA GLY A 129 3.00 10.53 -5.64
C GLY A 129 1.78 11.41 -5.43
N ILE A 130 1.09 11.27 -4.30
CA ILE A 130 0.07 12.21 -3.83
C ILE A 130 0.54 12.78 -2.51
N GLU A 131 0.85 14.08 -2.48
CA GLU A 131 1.38 14.74 -1.29
C GLU A 131 0.43 15.77 -0.72
N ASN A 132 0.29 15.74 0.60
CA ASN A 132 -0.52 16.68 1.37
C ASN A 132 -2.00 16.68 0.92
N ALA A 133 -2.57 15.51 0.71
CA ALA A 133 -3.98 15.39 0.37
C ALA A 133 -4.87 15.40 1.61
N GLN A 134 -6.04 16.03 1.52
CA GLN A 134 -7.01 16.14 2.59
C GLN A 134 -8.37 15.71 2.05
N ILE A 135 -8.89 14.57 2.49
CA ILE A 135 -10.14 13.98 2.01
C ILE A 135 -11.14 13.90 3.16
N THR A 136 -12.16 14.74 3.14
CA THR A 136 -13.23 14.80 4.13
C THR A 136 -14.56 14.40 3.52
N GLY A 137 -15.03 13.19 3.81
CA GLY A 137 -16.32 12.68 3.34
C GLY A 137 -17.51 13.00 4.27
N GLY A 138 -17.23 13.27 5.55
CA GLY A 138 -18.28 13.48 6.55
C GLY A 138 -19.10 12.22 6.88
N ASP A 139 -20.23 12.43 7.56
CA ASP A 139 -21.12 11.36 7.99
C ASP A 139 -21.68 10.57 6.79
N ASN A 140 -21.93 9.28 6.99
CA ASN A 140 -22.50 8.37 5.98
C ASN A 140 -21.68 8.18 4.68
N SER A 141 -20.51 8.81 4.58
CA SER A 141 -19.63 8.68 3.42
C SER A 141 -19.08 7.28 3.21
N ARG A 142 -18.77 6.93 1.95
CA ARG A 142 -18.31 5.57 1.57
C ARG A 142 -17.19 5.60 0.55
N TYR A 143 -16.23 4.68 0.64
CA TYR A 143 -15.17 4.50 -0.36
C TYR A 143 -14.32 5.77 -0.51
N LEU A 144 -13.47 6.03 0.48
CA LEU A 144 -12.55 7.17 0.48
C LEU A 144 -11.12 6.64 0.35
N GLY A 145 -10.36 7.21 -0.57
CA GLY A 145 -8.91 7.04 -0.56
C GLY A 145 -8.16 8.21 -1.17
N GLY A 146 -6.92 8.42 -0.75
CA GLY A 146 -6.09 9.51 -1.28
C GLY A 146 -5.90 9.38 -2.79
N LEU A 147 -5.64 8.17 -3.27
CA LEU A 147 -5.52 7.86 -4.69
C LEU A 147 -6.87 7.52 -5.31
N CYS A 148 -7.61 6.56 -4.75
CA CYS A 148 -8.94 6.24 -5.27
C CYS A 148 -9.97 5.86 -4.22
N GLY A 149 -11.24 6.15 -4.51
CA GLY A 149 -12.34 5.63 -3.71
C GLY A 149 -12.51 4.12 -3.89
N TYR A 150 -12.52 3.65 -5.13
CA TYR A 150 -12.81 2.26 -5.47
C TYR A 150 -11.94 1.78 -6.64
N ASN A 151 -11.24 0.65 -6.46
CA ASN A 151 -10.45 -0.03 -7.47
C ASN A 151 -11.08 -1.38 -7.80
N ARG A 152 -11.61 -1.56 -9.00
CA ARG A 152 -12.22 -2.82 -9.45
C ARG A 152 -11.43 -3.42 -10.60
N GLU A 153 -10.92 -4.63 -10.44
CA GLU A 153 -10.12 -5.32 -11.48
C GLU A 153 -8.96 -4.45 -12.04
N GLY A 154 -8.58 -3.38 -11.33
CA GLY A 154 -7.60 -2.38 -11.75
C GLY A 154 -6.29 -2.55 -11.00
N THR A 155 -5.24 -1.90 -11.52
CA THR A 155 -3.87 -2.03 -11.01
C THR A 155 -3.34 -0.69 -10.50
N ILE A 156 -2.84 -0.68 -9.27
CA ILE A 156 -2.18 0.48 -8.64
C ILE A 156 -0.77 0.05 -8.25
N THR A 157 0.26 0.63 -8.88
CA THR A 157 1.65 0.17 -8.72
C THR A 157 2.65 1.31 -8.54
N ASN A 158 3.58 1.18 -7.60
CA ASN A 158 4.63 2.18 -7.35
C ASN A 158 4.02 3.57 -7.04
N CYS A 159 2.99 3.60 -6.20
CA CYS A 159 2.28 4.82 -5.85
C CYS A 159 2.36 5.09 -4.35
N TYR A 160 2.29 6.37 -3.96
CA TYR A 160 2.23 6.71 -2.54
C TYR A 160 1.29 7.86 -2.24
N ALA A 161 0.81 7.92 -0.99
CA ALA A 161 -0.03 8.99 -0.51
C ALA A 161 0.41 9.51 0.87
N THR A 162 0.54 10.83 1.01
CA THR A 162 0.58 11.52 2.31
C THR A 162 -0.75 12.25 2.52
N SER A 163 -1.79 11.44 2.75
CA SER A 163 -3.18 11.89 2.78
C SER A 163 -3.81 11.75 4.17
N ASP A 164 -4.40 12.83 4.69
CA ASP A 164 -5.27 12.73 5.84
C ASP A 164 -6.72 12.52 5.39
N ILE A 165 -7.34 11.47 5.91
CA ILE A 165 -8.69 11.05 5.52
C ILE A 165 -9.61 11.08 6.74
N SER A 166 -10.78 11.68 6.56
CA SER A 166 -11.89 11.63 7.50
C SER A 166 -13.14 11.09 6.81
N GLY A 167 -13.59 9.89 7.21
CA GLY A 167 -14.69 9.19 6.54
C GLY A 167 -15.45 8.21 7.42
N PHE A 168 -16.54 7.64 6.86
CA PHE A 168 -17.45 6.80 7.62
C PHE A 168 -17.34 5.29 7.30
N VAL A 169 -17.50 4.86 6.04
CA VAL A 169 -17.37 3.44 5.65
C VAL A 169 -16.24 3.25 4.63
N TYR A 170 -15.34 2.32 4.91
CA TYR A 170 -14.17 2.00 4.08
C TYR A 170 -13.23 3.19 3.81
N PRO A 171 -12.89 4.06 4.78
CA PRO A 171 -11.82 5.00 4.55
C PRO A 171 -10.48 4.25 4.52
N GLY A 172 -9.72 4.40 3.44
CA GLY A 172 -8.42 3.79 3.22
C GLY A 172 -7.42 4.83 2.76
N GLY A 173 -6.25 4.96 3.39
CA GLY A 173 -5.30 6.04 3.05
C GLY A 173 -4.92 6.13 1.56
N LEU A 174 -4.78 5.00 0.86
CA LEU A 174 -4.55 4.97 -0.59
C LEU A 174 -5.84 4.69 -1.36
N CYS A 175 -6.54 3.61 -0.98
CA CYS A 175 -7.70 3.10 -1.70
C CYS A 175 -8.82 2.75 -0.73
N GLY A 176 -10.03 3.27 -0.92
CA GLY A 176 -11.16 2.92 -0.04
C GLY A 176 -11.55 1.44 -0.13
N TYR A 177 -11.79 0.95 -1.35
CA TYR A 177 -12.25 -0.41 -1.62
C TYR A 177 -11.52 -1.02 -2.81
N ASN A 178 -10.82 -2.14 -2.60
CA ASN A 178 -10.10 -2.88 -3.64
C ASN A 178 -10.83 -4.20 -3.98
N ASP A 179 -11.62 -4.18 -5.05
CA ASP A 179 -12.47 -5.28 -5.52
C ASP A 179 -11.78 -6.06 -6.64
N ASP A 180 -11.26 -7.25 -6.35
CA ASP A 180 -10.46 -8.04 -7.31
C ASP A 180 -9.31 -7.27 -7.99
N GLY A 181 -8.94 -6.11 -7.44
CA GLY A 181 -7.87 -5.25 -7.92
C GLY A 181 -6.52 -5.59 -7.31
N ILE A 182 -5.46 -5.03 -7.89
CA ILE A 182 -4.07 -5.25 -7.48
C ILE A 182 -3.49 -3.93 -6.98
N ILE A 183 -2.97 -3.93 -5.75
CA ILE A 183 -2.18 -2.83 -5.17
C ILE A 183 -0.80 -3.37 -4.84
N THR A 184 0.25 -2.82 -5.45
CA THR A 184 1.61 -3.36 -5.30
C THR A 184 2.67 -2.27 -5.20
N ASN A 185 3.65 -2.43 -4.31
CA ASN A 185 4.75 -1.48 -4.11
C ASN A 185 4.23 -0.06 -3.77
N CYS A 186 3.23 0.00 -2.89
CA CYS A 186 2.57 1.25 -2.54
C CYS A 186 2.65 1.54 -1.05
N TYR A 187 2.65 2.82 -0.68
CA TYR A 187 2.69 3.21 0.74
C TYR A 187 1.88 4.45 1.11
N VAL A 188 1.53 4.53 2.40
CA VAL A 188 0.80 5.67 2.97
C VAL A 188 1.42 6.11 4.28
N THR A 189 1.57 7.42 4.47
CA THR A 189 2.04 7.99 5.75
C THR A 189 1.04 8.92 6.43
N GLY A 190 -0.02 9.33 5.74
CA GLY A 190 -1.07 10.20 6.31
C GLY A 190 -2.08 9.44 7.16
N SER A 191 -2.83 10.17 7.99
CA SER A 191 -3.73 9.57 8.99
C SER A 191 -5.10 9.22 8.42
N VAL A 192 -5.74 8.19 8.99
CA VAL A 192 -7.12 7.81 8.65
C VAL A 192 -7.97 7.87 9.90
N SER A 193 -9.03 8.66 9.85
CA SER A 193 -9.95 8.84 10.97
C SER A 193 -11.39 8.60 10.54
N GLY A 194 -12.16 7.98 11.43
CA GLY A 194 -13.61 7.91 11.36
C GLY A 194 -14.21 8.16 12.74
N GLY A 195 -15.51 8.46 12.78
CA GLY A 195 -16.24 8.59 14.05
C GLY A 195 -16.44 7.24 14.75
N ASP A 196 -17.00 7.26 15.96
CA ASP A 196 -17.25 6.05 16.78
C ASP A 196 -18.13 4.99 16.09
N ASN A 197 -18.94 5.41 15.12
CA ASN A 197 -19.82 4.53 14.33
C ASN A 197 -19.23 4.15 12.97
N SER A 198 -17.97 4.52 12.68
CA SER A 198 -17.31 4.20 11.41
C SER A 198 -17.00 2.71 11.29
N TYR A 199 -16.91 2.24 10.05
CA TYR A 199 -16.63 0.84 9.74
C TYR A 199 -15.48 0.70 8.75
N TYR A 200 -14.59 -0.24 9.05
CA TYR A 200 -13.46 -0.63 8.21
C TYR A 200 -12.41 0.45 7.92
N PRO A 201 -12.02 1.36 8.84
CA PRO A 201 -10.86 2.21 8.58
C PRO A 201 -9.58 1.37 8.40
N GLY A 202 -8.86 1.65 7.31
CA GLY A 202 -7.57 1.02 7.03
C GLY A 202 -6.50 2.05 6.68
N GLY A 203 -5.29 1.91 7.21
CA GLY A 203 -4.22 2.89 6.93
C GLY A 203 -3.85 2.96 5.45
N LEU A 204 -3.90 1.85 4.72
CA LEU A 204 -3.73 1.81 3.26
C LEU A 204 -5.05 1.54 2.54
N CYS A 205 -5.82 0.54 2.99
CA CYS A 205 -7.06 0.16 2.33
C CYS A 205 -8.20 -0.15 3.30
N GLY A 206 -9.38 0.41 3.09
CA GLY A 206 -10.52 0.13 3.98
C GLY A 206 -11.00 -1.32 3.85
N TYR A 207 -11.20 -1.78 2.62
CA TYR A 207 -11.64 -3.14 2.31
C TYR A 207 -10.92 -3.70 1.09
N THR A 208 -10.54 -4.98 1.13
CA THR A 208 -10.01 -5.68 -0.06
C THR A 208 -10.63 -7.06 -0.23
N SER A 209 -11.06 -7.39 -1.45
CA SER A 209 -11.23 -8.77 -1.95
C SER A 209 -10.14 -9.15 -2.96
N GLY A 210 -9.36 -8.16 -3.43
CA GLY A 210 -8.21 -8.36 -4.31
C GLY A 210 -6.88 -8.59 -3.58
N THR A 211 -5.79 -8.17 -4.21
CA THR A 211 -4.41 -8.40 -3.74
C THR A 211 -3.73 -7.10 -3.31
N ILE A 212 -3.05 -7.13 -2.15
CA ILE A 212 -2.18 -6.07 -1.64
C ILE A 212 -0.81 -6.70 -1.35
N THR A 213 0.24 -6.25 -2.05
CA THR A 213 1.58 -6.85 -1.96
C THR A 213 2.69 -5.82 -1.88
N ASN A 214 3.71 -6.06 -1.05
CA ASN A 214 4.87 -5.15 -0.90
C ASN A 214 4.43 -3.72 -0.52
N CYS A 215 3.52 -3.62 0.44
CA CYS A 215 2.88 -2.36 0.79
C CYS A 215 3.06 -2.04 2.27
N TYR A 216 3.03 -0.74 2.59
CA TYR A 216 3.08 -0.34 3.99
C TYR A 216 2.27 0.91 4.35
N ALA A 217 1.90 0.99 5.62
CA ALA A 217 1.21 2.15 6.19
C ALA A 217 1.83 2.57 7.53
N THR A 218 2.15 3.85 7.68
CA THR A 218 2.74 4.40 8.92
C THR A 218 1.84 5.42 9.62
N GLY A 219 0.79 5.89 8.94
CA GLY A 219 -0.18 6.82 9.53
C GLY A 219 -1.07 6.16 10.57
N SER A 220 -1.47 6.94 11.57
CA SER A 220 -2.41 6.47 12.61
C SER A 220 -3.80 6.20 12.04
N VAL A 221 -4.48 5.19 12.57
CA VAL A 221 -5.86 4.84 12.21
C VAL A 221 -6.76 4.95 13.44
N SER A 222 -7.87 5.69 13.34
CA SER A 222 -8.86 5.77 14.40
C SER A 222 -10.30 5.61 13.92
N GLY A 223 -11.18 5.06 14.76
CA GLY A 223 -12.59 4.83 14.40
C GLY A 223 -13.37 3.86 15.28
N GLY A 224 -14.43 3.28 14.72
CA GLY A 224 -15.42 2.48 15.43
C GLY A 224 -15.19 0.96 15.39
N ASP A 225 -15.36 0.34 14.23
CA ASP A 225 -15.32 -1.12 14.10
C ASP A 225 -14.44 -1.58 12.93
N ARG A 226 -13.69 -2.67 13.15
CA ARG A 226 -12.79 -3.32 12.17
C ARG A 226 -11.70 -2.40 11.64
N LEU A 227 -10.90 -1.83 12.53
CA LEU A 227 -9.78 -0.96 12.14
C LEU A 227 -8.52 -1.80 11.91
N GLY A 228 -7.79 -1.52 10.85
CA GLY A 228 -6.47 -2.09 10.60
C GLY A 228 -5.42 -1.05 10.28
N GLY A 229 -4.21 -1.19 10.83
CA GLY A 229 -3.11 -0.28 10.50
C GLY A 229 -2.76 -0.31 9.01
N LEU A 230 -2.94 -1.45 8.32
CA LEU A 230 -2.88 -1.55 6.86
C LEU A 230 -4.29 -1.65 6.24
N CYS A 231 -5.09 -2.61 6.71
CA CYS A 231 -6.40 -2.91 6.09
C CYS A 231 -7.54 -3.13 7.08
N GLY A 232 -8.67 -2.45 6.91
CA GLY A 232 -9.85 -2.63 7.77
C GLY A 232 -10.42 -4.05 7.67
N TRP A 233 -10.75 -4.50 6.46
CA TRP A 233 -11.24 -5.85 6.19
C TRP A 233 -10.62 -6.48 4.95
N ASN A 234 -9.92 -7.60 5.14
CA ASN A 234 -9.53 -8.51 4.06
C ASN A 234 -10.58 -9.62 3.87
N SER A 235 -11.36 -9.55 2.80
CA SER A 235 -12.50 -10.41 2.52
C SER A 235 -12.21 -11.36 1.36
N ASN A 236 -11.66 -12.54 1.66
CA ASN A 236 -11.18 -13.51 0.67
C ASN A 236 -10.05 -13.00 -0.24
N GLY A 237 -9.51 -11.82 0.03
CA GLY A 237 -8.34 -11.28 -0.66
C GLY A 237 -7.02 -11.78 -0.09
N THR A 238 -5.93 -11.23 -0.61
CA THR A 238 -4.56 -11.56 -0.22
C THR A 238 -3.81 -10.31 0.21
N ILE A 239 -3.21 -10.35 1.40
CA ILE A 239 -2.26 -9.36 1.89
C ILE A 239 -0.93 -10.09 2.10
N GLU A 240 0.10 -9.75 1.34
CA GLU A 240 1.39 -10.44 1.38
C GLU A 240 2.57 -9.47 1.39
N ASN A 241 3.62 -9.76 2.14
CA ASN A 241 4.82 -8.91 2.19
C ASN A 241 4.50 -7.46 2.58
N CYS A 242 3.63 -7.26 3.57
CA CYS A 242 3.19 -5.94 3.97
C CYS A 242 3.51 -5.63 5.43
N TYR A 243 3.57 -4.34 5.77
CA TYR A 243 3.69 -3.94 7.17
C TYR A 243 2.91 -2.69 7.56
N ALA A 244 2.62 -2.58 8.86
CA ALA A 244 2.01 -1.39 9.43
C ALA A 244 2.69 -0.97 10.74
N THR A 245 3.01 0.32 10.86
CA THR A 245 3.65 0.89 12.06
C THR A 245 2.79 1.95 12.75
N GLY A 246 1.75 2.44 12.08
CA GLY A 246 0.83 3.42 12.65
C GLY A 246 0.00 2.86 13.79
N SER A 247 -0.27 3.68 14.81
CA SER A 247 -1.15 3.29 15.93
C SER A 247 -2.59 3.11 15.48
N VAL A 248 -3.28 2.10 16.01
CA VAL A 248 -4.71 1.85 15.77
C VAL A 248 -5.49 2.11 17.06
N SER A 249 -6.43 3.06 17.04
CA SER A 249 -7.18 3.46 18.24
C SER A 249 -8.68 3.52 17.99
N GLY A 250 -9.45 2.87 18.87
CA GLY A 250 -10.91 2.95 18.85
C GLY A 250 -11.48 3.31 20.20
N GLY A 251 -12.75 3.72 20.20
CA GLY A 251 -13.48 4.02 21.41
C GLY A 251 -13.71 2.79 22.31
N ASP A 252 -14.33 3.03 23.45
CA ASP A 252 -14.58 2.03 24.49
C ASP A 252 -15.51 0.87 24.06
N ASP A 253 -16.31 1.13 23.02
CA ASP A 253 -17.25 0.18 22.39
C ASP A 253 -16.73 -0.34 21.03
N SER A 254 -15.50 0.03 20.65
CA SER A 254 -14.89 -0.42 19.40
C SER A 254 -14.59 -1.92 19.41
N HIS A 255 -14.64 -2.54 18.23
CA HIS A 255 -14.47 -3.98 18.08
C HIS A 255 -13.54 -4.32 16.91
N ARG A 256 -12.77 -5.40 17.05
CA ARG A 256 -11.97 -6.03 15.97
C ARG A 256 -10.88 -5.11 15.43
N LEU A 257 -9.96 -4.68 16.29
CA LEU A 257 -8.85 -3.82 15.89
C LEU A 257 -7.59 -4.67 15.76
N GLY A 258 -6.88 -4.53 14.64
CA GLY A 258 -5.61 -5.20 14.39
C GLY A 258 -4.52 -4.21 14.00
N GLY A 259 -3.30 -4.43 14.47
CA GLY A 259 -2.16 -3.59 14.05
C GLY A 259 -1.91 -3.64 12.54
N LEU A 260 -2.17 -4.78 11.90
CA LEU A 260 -2.17 -4.91 10.43
C LEU A 260 -3.60 -4.91 9.87
N CYS A 261 -4.46 -5.80 10.37
CA CYS A 261 -5.80 -6.02 9.81
C CYS A 261 -6.90 -6.14 10.86
N GLY A 262 -7.99 -5.38 10.72
CA GLY A 262 -9.10 -5.42 11.67
C GLY A 262 -9.87 -6.75 11.64
N PHE A 263 -10.35 -7.12 10.46
CA PHE A 263 -11.05 -8.38 10.22
C PHE A 263 -10.46 -9.11 9.01
N ASN A 264 -10.10 -10.38 9.18
CA ASN A 264 -9.57 -11.22 8.12
C ASN A 264 -10.48 -12.41 7.86
N SER A 265 -10.89 -12.60 6.60
CA SER A 265 -11.44 -13.86 6.08
C SER A 265 -10.73 -14.32 4.81
N GLY A 266 -9.63 -13.66 4.43
CA GLY A 266 -8.75 -14.05 3.34
C GLY A 266 -7.40 -14.57 3.84
N THR A 267 -6.35 -14.31 3.07
CA THR A 267 -4.98 -14.68 3.40
C THR A 267 -4.17 -13.45 3.82
N ILE A 268 -3.46 -13.57 4.95
CA ILE A 268 -2.40 -12.66 5.37
C ILE A 268 -1.12 -13.48 5.46
N ALA A 269 -0.08 -13.06 4.74
CA ALA A 269 1.15 -13.83 4.60
C ALA A 269 2.37 -12.92 4.71
N SER A 270 3.45 -13.43 5.32
CA SER A 270 4.76 -12.79 5.30
C SER A 270 4.67 -11.29 5.64
N SER A 271 4.02 -10.94 6.75
CA SER A 271 3.64 -9.56 7.05
C SER A 271 3.76 -9.24 8.54
N TYR A 272 3.92 -7.97 8.89
CA TYR A 272 4.12 -7.61 10.29
C TYR A 272 3.49 -6.29 10.74
N ALA A 273 3.27 -6.17 12.04
CA ALA A 273 2.74 -4.94 12.64
C ALA A 273 3.49 -4.53 13.91
N THR A 274 3.85 -3.26 14.01
CA THR A 274 4.56 -2.69 15.16
C THR A 274 3.78 -1.57 15.87
N GLY A 275 2.71 -1.07 15.24
CA GLY A 275 1.85 -0.04 15.81
C GLY A 275 1.07 -0.53 17.03
N SER A 276 0.91 0.35 18.03
CA SER A 276 0.09 0.05 19.21
C SER A 276 -1.40 -0.05 18.87
N VAL A 277 -2.13 -0.95 19.51
CA VAL A 277 -3.57 -1.15 19.34
C VAL A 277 -4.31 -0.85 20.64
N SER A 278 -5.27 0.07 20.61
CA SER A 278 -6.11 0.39 21.77
C SER A 278 -7.60 0.46 21.45
N GLY A 279 -8.45 -0.05 22.34
CA GLY A 279 -9.91 0.02 22.14
C GLY A 279 -10.75 -0.88 23.06
N GLY A 280 -11.93 -1.27 22.59
CA GLY A 280 -12.93 -1.99 23.36
C GLY A 280 -12.65 -3.49 23.46
N SER A 281 -12.88 -4.24 22.38
CA SER A 281 -12.72 -5.70 22.39
C SER A 281 -12.25 -6.31 21.06
N HIS A 282 -11.70 -7.53 21.13
CA HIS A 282 -11.14 -8.25 19.97
C HIS A 282 -9.97 -7.47 19.38
N LEU A 283 -8.94 -7.26 20.20
CA LEU A 283 -7.77 -6.47 19.83
C LEU A 283 -6.59 -7.42 19.61
N GLY A 284 -5.95 -7.37 18.45
CA GLY A 284 -4.78 -8.17 18.14
C GLY A 284 -3.60 -7.30 17.69
N GLY A 285 -2.39 -7.63 18.13
CA GLY A 285 -1.20 -6.92 17.66
C GLY A 285 -1.02 -6.98 16.14
N LEU A 286 -1.42 -8.09 15.50
CA LEU A 286 -1.50 -8.22 14.04
C LEU A 286 -2.95 -8.12 13.53
N CYS A 287 -3.83 -8.99 14.05
CA CYS A 287 -5.19 -9.15 13.52
C CYS A 287 -6.27 -9.10 14.62
N GLY A 288 -7.28 -8.24 14.48
CA GLY A 288 -8.36 -8.14 15.46
C GLY A 288 -9.21 -9.41 15.51
N TYR A 289 -9.65 -9.89 14.35
CA TYR A 289 -10.52 -11.06 14.22
C TYR A 289 -10.23 -11.84 12.93
N ASN A 290 -9.77 -13.08 13.06
CA ASN A 290 -9.57 -13.99 11.93
C ASN A 290 -10.76 -14.96 11.81
N TYR A 291 -11.64 -14.78 10.83
CA TYR A 291 -12.82 -15.60 10.57
C TYR A 291 -12.59 -16.48 9.34
N GLU A 292 -12.36 -17.78 9.53
CA GLU A 292 -12.10 -18.74 8.43
C GLU A 292 -10.90 -18.40 7.54
N GLY A 293 -10.19 -17.29 7.80
CA GLY A 293 -9.01 -16.85 7.06
C GLY A 293 -7.72 -17.57 7.49
N THR A 294 -6.67 -17.34 6.71
CA THR A 294 -5.33 -17.88 6.95
C THR A 294 -4.36 -16.75 7.28
N ILE A 295 -3.59 -16.91 8.34
CA ILE A 295 -2.47 -16.03 8.69
C ILE A 295 -1.21 -16.88 8.79
N ARG A 296 -0.18 -16.60 7.99
CA ARG A 296 1.07 -17.37 7.98
C ARG A 296 2.31 -16.49 7.90
N ASN A 297 3.37 -16.92 8.58
CA ASN A 297 4.67 -16.23 8.53
C ASN A 297 4.58 -14.75 8.91
N CYS A 298 3.80 -14.42 9.94
CA CYS A 298 3.59 -13.04 10.35
C CYS A 298 4.10 -12.80 11.77
N TYR A 299 4.39 -11.55 12.11
CA TYR A 299 4.68 -11.19 13.49
C TYR A 299 4.10 -9.85 13.95
N ALA A 300 3.97 -9.69 15.27
CA ALA A 300 3.57 -8.43 15.88
C ALA A 300 4.40 -8.07 17.11
N THR A 301 4.67 -6.77 17.28
CA THR A 301 5.41 -6.23 18.44
C THR A 301 4.68 -5.10 19.15
N GLY A 302 3.65 -4.52 18.52
CA GLY A 302 2.90 -3.39 19.06
C GLY A 302 2.18 -3.71 20.37
N SER A 303 2.15 -2.75 21.29
CA SER A 303 1.41 -2.88 22.55
C SER A 303 -0.09 -2.99 22.31
N VAL A 304 -0.78 -3.80 23.11
CA VAL A 304 -2.24 -3.96 23.00
C VAL A 304 -2.91 -3.62 24.33
N SER A 305 -3.88 -2.70 24.31
CA SER A 305 -4.59 -2.25 25.51
C SER A 305 -6.09 -2.13 25.27
N GLY A 306 -6.90 -2.76 26.12
CA GLY A 306 -8.36 -2.68 26.00
C GLY A 306 -9.09 -3.47 27.06
N LYS A 307 -10.39 -3.69 26.86
CA LYS A 307 -11.24 -4.29 27.89
C LYS A 307 -11.26 -5.81 27.85
N ARG A 308 -11.39 -6.42 26.66
CA ARG A 308 -11.64 -7.86 26.50
C ARG A 308 -11.04 -8.44 25.21
N ASN A 309 -10.70 -9.72 25.24
CA ASN A 309 -10.16 -10.47 24.09
C ASN A 309 -8.95 -9.77 23.47
N LEU A 310 -7.90 -9.64 24.26
CA LEU A 310 -6.62 -9.07 23.86
C LEU A 310 -5.68 -10.20 23.44
N GLY A 311 -5.10 -10.10 22.26
CA GLY A 311 -4.13 -11.06 21.75
C GLY A 311 -2.85 -10.37 21.30
N GLY A 312 -1.71 -10.94 21.67
CA GLY A 312 -0.41 -10.43 21.22
C GLY A 312 -0.26 -10.48 19.69
N LEU A 313 -0.80 -11.52 19.06
CA LEU A 313 -0.92 -11.61 17.59
C LEU A 313 -2.37 -11.40 17.13
N CYS A 314 -3.30 -12.20 17.65
CA CYS A 314 -4.69 -12.20 17.18
C CYS A 314 -5.70 -12.12 18.34
N GLY A 315 -6.64 -11.18 18.23
CA GLY A 315 -7.66 -10.93 19.26
C GLY A 315 -8.66 -12.07 19.39
N VAL A 316 -9.17 -12.59 18.27
CA VAL A 316 -9.95 -13.84 18.18
C VAL A 316 -9.63 -14.55 16.87
N ASN A 317 -9.46 -15.86 16.93
CA ASN A 317 -9.20 -16.70 15.77
C ASN A 317 -10.22 -17.83 15.65
N LEU A 318 -10.87 -17.92 14.49
CA LEU A 318 -11.72 -19.00 14.01
C LEU A 318 -11.21 -19.56 12.67
N GLY A 319 -10.00 -19.18 12.25
CA GLY A 319 -9.33 -19.69 11.07
C GLY A 319 -8.00 -20.36 11.41
N THR A 320 -7.06 -20.34 10.46
CA THR A 320 -5.75 -20.97 10.58
C THR A 320 -4.66 -19.93 10.83
N ILE A 321 -3.80 -20.20 11.82
CA ILE A 321 -2.61 -19.40 12.10
C ILE A 321 -1.40 -20.33 12.21
N THR A 322 -0.37 -20.12 11.37
CA THR A 322 0.81 -21.00 11.28
C THR A 322 2.12 -20.20 11.17
N SER A 323 3.16 -20.62 11.90
CA SER A 323 4.49 -19.95 11.87
C SER A 323 4.41 -18.44 12.12
N CYS A 324 3.53 -18.01 13.02
CA CYS A 324 3.36 -16.61 13.40
C CYS A 324 3.79 -16.37 14.85
N PHE A 325 4.36 -15.19 15.11
CA PHE A 325 4.97 -14.86 16.39
C PHE A 325 4.49 -13.52 16.95
N TRP A 326 4.51 -13.37 18.27
CA TRP A 326 4.44 -12.03 18.86
C TRP A 326 5.47 -11.87 19.97
N ASP A 327 5.92 -10.63 20.14
CA ASP A 327 6.81 -10.27 21.23
C ASP A 327 6.01 -10.02 22.51
N LYS A 328 6.14 -10.89 23.52
CA LYS A 328 5.42 -10.78 24.79
C LYS A 328 5.88 -9.59 25.63
N GLU A 329 7.13 -9.18 25.48
CA GLU A 329 7.76 -8.13 26.28
C GLU A 329 7.42 -6.76 25.70
N ALA A 330 7.58 -6.59 24.38
CA ALA A 330 7.23 -5.37 23.68
C ALA A 330 5.70 -5.13 23.65
N SER A 331 4.91 -6.18 23.40
CA SER A 331 3.45 -6.03 23.30
C SER A 331 2.77 -5.89 24.67
N GLY A 332 3.43 -6.34 25.75
CA GLY A 332 2.85 -6.43 27.08
C GLY A 332 1.75 -7.50 27.22
N ILE A 333 1.63 -8.43 26.26
CA ILE A 333 0.58 -9.44 26.21
C ILE A 333 1.14 -10.86 26.32
N ALA A 334 0.68 -11.60 27.33
CA ALA A 334 1.11 -12.98 27.57
C ALA A 334 0.38 -14.04 26.73
N TYR A 335 -0.77 -13.73 26.13
CA TYR A 335 -1.65 -14.69 25.46
C TYR A 335 -2.16 -14.19 24.10
N SER A 336 -2.48 -15.10 23.18
CA SER A 336 -3.08 -14.80 21.88
C SER A 336 -3.98 -15.97 21.45
N TYR A 337 -5.01 -15.72 20.64
CA TYR A 337 -5.87 -16.78 20.08
C TYR A 337 -5.20 -17.57 18.93
N GLY A 338 -3.89 -17.40 18.74
CA GLY A 338 -3.05 -18.17 17.84
C GLY A 338 -1.65 -17.57 17.72
N GLY A 339 -0.77 -18.29 17.02
CA GLY A 339 0.67 -17.99 16.96
C GLY A 339 1.43 -18.41 18.22
N THR A 340 2.71 -18.03 18.29
CA THR A 340 3.60 -18.35 19.42
C THR A 340 4.19 -17.08 20.03
N GLY A 341 4.00 -16.89 21.34
CA GLY A 341 4.53 -15.75 22.08
C GLY A 341 5.96 -16.00 22.55
N ILE A 342 6.89 -15.21 22.07
CA ILE A 342 8.33 -15.32 22.35
C ILE A 342 8.87 -14.04 22.99
N THR A 343 10.10 -14.08 23.52
CA THR A 343 10.76 -12.89 24.11
C THR A 343 11.33 -11.99 23.03
N THR A 344 11.70 -10.75 23.36
CA THR A 344 12.38 -9.85 22.42
C THR A 344 13.69 -10.47 21.92
N ALA A 345 14.47 -11.10 22.81
CA ALA A 345 15.70 -11.76 22.41
C ALA A 345 15.47 -12.89 21.38
N GLN A 346 14.38 -13.66 21.52
CA GLN A 346 14.02 -14.71 20.56
C GLN A 346 13.52 -14.11 19.23
N MET A 347 12.75 -13.02 19.28
CA MET A 347 12.33 -12.26 18.10
C MET A 347 13.51 -11.67 17.33
N GLN A 348 14.66 -11.49 17.99
CA GLN A 348 15.88 -10.95 17.39
C GLN A 348 16.90 -12.04 17.02
N THR A 349 16.50 -13.31 17.10
CA THR A 349 17.34 -14.46 16.77
C THR A 349 16.87 -15.09 15.47
N LEU A 350 17.72 -15.07 14.44
CA LEU A 350 17.45 -15.61 13.10
C LEU A 350 16.95 -17.07 13.13
N ASP A 351 17.63 -17.93 13.89
CA ASP A 351 17.30 -19.35 14.03
C ASP A 351 15.86 -19.60 14.47
N THR A 352 15.25 -18.65 15.19
CA THR A 352 13.84 -18.74 15.60
C THR A 352 12.91 -18.84 14.39
N PHE A 353 13.21 -18.10 13.32
CA PHE A 353 12.33 -17.97 12.15
C PHE A 353 12.69 -18.98 11.06
N THR A 354 13.98 -19.22 10.80
CA THR A 354 14.41 -20.26 9.84
C THR A 354 13.97 -21.65 10.32
N SER A 355 14.02 -21.94 11.63
CA SER A 355 13.47 -23.18 12.19
C SER A 355 11.94 -23.28 12.07
N ALA A 356 11.25 -22.15 11.88
CA ALA A 356 9.82 -22.07 11.68
C ALA A 356 9.40 -22.10 10.20
N GLY A 357 10.36 -22.25 9.29
CA GLY A 357 10.12 -22.34 7.85
C GLY A 357 9.99 -20.98 7.15
N TRP A 358 10.55 -19.91 7.71
CA TRP A 358 10.59 -18.61 7.03
C TRP A 358 11.72 -18.59 6.01
N ASP A 359 11.40 -18.17 4.80
CA ASP A 359 12.31 -18.01 3.66
C ASP A 359 13.14 -16.72 3.84
N TYR A 360 14.39 -16.86 4.28
CA TYR A 360 15.33 -15.77 4.52
C TYR A 360 16.36 -15.67 3.41
N VAL A 361 16.85 -14.45 3.17
CA VAL A 361 18.06 -14.24 2.35
C VAL A 361 19.19 -15.17 2.78
N ASN A 362 19.88 -15.73 1.80
CA ASN A 362 21.05 -16.60 1.97
C ASN A 362 20.72 -17.94 2.67
N GLU A 363 19.47 -18.43 2.56
CA GLU A 363 19.01 -19.69 3.13
C GLU A 363 18.05 -20.44 2.18
N ASP A 364 18.53 -21.47 1.48
CA ASP A 364 17.74 -22.19 0.46
C ASP A 364 16.85 -23.34 0.98
N THR A 365 16.86 -23.67 2.28
CA THR A 365 16.11 -24.83 2.83
C THR A 365 14.62 -24.54 2.91
N ASN A 366 14.22 -23.29 3.20
CA ASN A 366 12.84 -22.89 3.38
C ASN A 366 12.21 -22.20 2.16
N GLY A 367 13.00 -21.94 1.12
CA GLY A 367 12.55 -21.32 -0.12
C GLY A 367 13.70 -20.73 -0.90
N GLN A 368 13.39 -20.10 -2.03
CA GLN A 368 14.34 -19.37 -2.87
C GLN A 368 13.81 -17.98 -3.23
N MET A 369 12.72 -17.55 -2.57
CA MET A 369 12.08 -16.27 -2.85
C MET A 369 12.67 -15.13 -2.01
N ASP A 370 13.50 -15.45 -1.01
CA ASP A 370 14.19 -14.48 -0.16
C ASP A 370 13.24 -13.41 0.39
N LEU A 371 12.27 -13.82 1.23
CA LEU A 371 11.21 -12.91 1.68
C LEU A 371 11.64 -12.03 2.86
N TRP A 372 12.54 -12.53 3.69
CA TRP A 372 12.95 -11.90 4.94
C TRP A 372 14.46 -11.68 5.00
N TYR A 373 14.86 -10.63 5.71
CA TYR A 373 16.23 -10.42 6.15
C TYR A 373 16.23 -9.90 7.59
N GLN A 374 17.36 -10.00 8.27
CA GLN A 374 17.51 -9.55 9.66
C GLN A 374 18.97 -9.29 9.99
N HIS A 375 19.25 -8.12 10.58
CA HIS A 375 20.53 -7.85 11.22
C HIS A 375 20.56 -8.45 12.63
N ALA A 376 21.75 -8.82 13.11
CA ALA A 376 21.91 -9.39 14.44
C ALA A 376 21.38 -8.43 15.53
N GLY A 377 20.42 -8.90 16.34
CA GLY A 377 19.81 -8.07 17.39
C GLY A 377 18.66 -7.18 16.94
N GLU A 378 18.28 -7.21 15.66
CA GLU A 378 17.11 -6.50 15.13
C GLU A 378 15.90 -7.43 14.96
N TYR A 379 14.72 -6.88 14.69
CA TYR A 379 13.56 -7.68 14.26
C TYR A 379 13.68 -8.06 12.78
N PRO A 380 13.02 -9.14 12.32
CA PRO A 380 12.92 -9.46 10.90
C PRO A 380 12.33 -8.30 10.10
N LYS A 381 12.84 -8.05 8.91
CA LYS A 381 12.29 -7.08 7.96
C LYS A 381 12.07 -7.78 6.62
N LEU A 382 11.14 -7.26 5.83
CA LEU A 382 10.87 -7.80 4.50
C LEU A 382 12.00 -7.41 3.56
N PHE A 383 12.47 -8.34 2.74
CA PHE A 383 13.66 -8.14 1.92
C PHE A 383 13.56 -6.92 0.99
N TRP A 384 12.38 -6.61 0.48
CA TRP A 384 12.17 -5.40 -0.34
C TRP A 384 12.42 -4.07 0.42
N GLN A 385 12.64 -4.11 1.74
CA GLN A 385 13.04 -2.98 2.57
C GLN A 385 14.57 -2.84 2.71
N ALA A 386 15.36 -3.80 2.23
CA ALA A 386 16.82 -3.71 2.28
C ALA A 386 17.33 -2.54 1.44
N ILE A 387 18.47 -1.95 1.84
CA ILE A 387 19.11 -0.89 1.05
C ILE A 387 19.61 -1.52 -0.25
N PRO A 388 19.26 -0.99 -1.43
CA PRO A 388 19.86 -1.46 -2.68
C PRO A 388 21.38 -1.36 -2.61
N GLY A 389 22.09 -2.48 -2.77
CA GLY A 389 23.54 -2.57 -2.66
C GLY A 389 24.09 -2.93 -1.28
N ASP A 390 23.25 -3.07 -0.25
CA ASP A 390 23.63 -3.76 1.00
C ASP A 390 23.51 -5.27 0.74
N ILE A 391 24.62 -5.87 0.30
CA ILE A 391 24.72 -7.27 -0.12
C ILE A 391 25.05 -8.16 1.09
N SER A 392 25.77 -7.60 2.06
CA SER A 392 26.15 -8.27 3.30
C SER A 392 25.02 -8.34 4.32
N TYR A 393 23.96 -7.54 4.11
CA TYR A 393 22.84 -7.36 5.01
C TYR A 393 23.31 -7.04 6.41
N ASP A 394 24.22 -6.07 6.54
CA ASP A 394 24.68 -5.53 7.83
C ASP A 394 24.08 -4.15 8.15
N GLY A 395 23.30 -3.60 7.20
CA GLY A 395 22.60 -2.32 7.33
C GLY A 395 23.40 -1.15 6.77
N TYR A 396 24.51 -1.43 6.09
CA TYR A 396 25.44 -0.44 5.55
C TYR A 396 25.92 -0.87 4.16
N VAL A 397 26.02 0.08 3.23
CA VAL A 397 26.64 -0.19 1.92
C VAL A 397 28.10 0.24 1.96
N GLY A 398 28.99 -0.74 2.09
CA GLY A 398 30.36 -0.54 2.49
C GLY A 398 31.38 -1.56 2.01
N GLU A 399 32.52 -1.59 2.70
CA GLU A 399 33.64 -2.45 2.32
C GLU A 399 33.26 -3.94 2.31
N ALA A 400 32.36 -4.37 3.22
CA ALA A 400 31.85 -5.74 3.26
C ALA A 400 31.11 -6.11 1.97
N ASP A 401 30.22 -5.25 1.49
CA ASP A 401 29.45 -5.46 0.26
C ASP A 401 30.34 -5.33 -0.97
N MET A 402 31.31 -4.41 -0.96
CA MET A 402 32.29 -4.29 -2.04
C MET A 402 33.10 -5.58 -2.20
N ILE A 403 33.44 -6.26 -1.10
CA ILE A 403 34.12 -7.54 -1.13
C ILE A 403 33.23 -8.60 -1.80
N ILE A 404 31.96 -8.72 -1.39
CA ILE A 404 31.03 -9.69 -1.97
C ILE A 404 30.79 -9.41 -3.46
N MET A 405 30.58 -8.14 -3.82
CA MET A 405 30.43 -7.70 -5.20
C MET A 405 31.67 -8.00 -6.05
N ALA A 406 32.87 -7.78 -5.52
CA ALA A 406 34.11 -8.10 -6.20
C ALA A 406 34.32 -9.61 -6.35
N GLU A 407 33.90 -10.41 -5.37
CA GLU A 407 33.96 -11.86 -5.41
C GLU A 407 33.02 -12.45 -6.46
N GLN A 408 31.81 -11.89 -6.59
CA GLN A 408 30.80 -12.35 -7.54
C GLN A 408 30.88 -11.67 -8.91
N TRP A 409 31.81 -10.73 -9.12
CA TRP A 409 31.93 -9.95 -10.35
C TRP A 409 32.02 -10.81 -11.63
N LEU A 410 31.16 -10.50 -12.61
CA LEU A 410 31.00 -11.21 -13.88
C LEU A 410 30.64 -12.70 -13.73
N GLN A 411 30.17 -13.11 -12.55
CA GLN A 411 29.57 -14.43 -12.39
C GLN A 411 28.15 -14.40 -12.94
N ALA A 412 27.77 -15.52 -13.54
CA ALA A 412 26.38 -15.88 -13.75
C ALA A 412 26.04 -16.97 -12.72
N PRO A 413 24.81 -17.01 -12.20
CA PRO A 413 24.40 -17.98 -11.22
C PRO A 413 24.52 -19.41 -11.79
N PRO A 414 24.98 -20.40 -10.99
CA PRO A 414 24.68 -21.80 -11.28
C PRO A 414 23.16 -22.00 -11.38
N GLU A 415 22.70 -22.93 -12.23
CA GLU A 415 21.26 -23.22 -12.39
C GLU A 415 20.57 -23.30 -11.01
N GLN A 416 19.60 -22.40 -10.78
CA GLN A 416 18.71 -22.32 -9.59
C GLN A 416 19.27 -21.69 -8.30
N THR A 417 20.37 -20.95 -8.34
CA THR A 417 20.85 -20.18 -7.16
C THR A 417 21.09 -18.73 -7.53
N ARG A 418 20.38 -17.78 -6.91
CA ARG A 418 20.61 -16.35 -7.12
C ARG A 418 22.00 -15.93 -6.63
N LEU A 419 22.65 -14.99 -7.33
CA LEU A 419 23.85 -14.33 -6.84
C LEU A 419 23.44 -13.15 -5.95
N GLU A 420 24.01 -13.06 -4.75
CA GLU A 420 23.67 -12.02 -3.76
C GLU A 420 23.97 -10.60 -4.29
N ALA A 421 25.04 -10.48 -5.09
CA ALA A 421 25.45 -9.21 -5.68
C ALA A 421 24.67 -8.83 -6.95
N ASP A 422 23.83 -9.71 -7.49
CA ASP A 422 22.91 -9.41 -8.60
C ASP A 422 21.72 -8.62 -8.02
N SER A 423 21.92 -7.30 -7.99
CA SER A 423 21.04 -6.30 -7.38
C SER A 423 19.96 -5.84 -8.36
N ASN A 424 20.18 -5.99 -9.66
CA ASN A 424 19.21 -5.65 -10.70
C ASN A 424 18.37 -6.84 -11.17
N PHE A 425 18.70 -8.06 -10.70
CA PHE A 425 18.04 -9.34 -10.99
C PHE A 425 18.08 -9.72 -12.48
N ASP A 426 19.17 -9.42 -13.18
CA ASP A 426 19.35 -9.76 -14.60
C ASP A 426 20.13 -11.07 -14.84
N GLU A 427 20.41 -11.82 -13.77
CA GLU A 427 21.20 -13.06 -13.72
C GLU A 427 22.70 -12.85 -13.94
N TYR A 428 23.20 -11.61 -13.88
CA TYR A 428 24.63 -11.33 -13.93
C TYR A 428 25.00 -10.35 -12.83
N VAL A 429 26.23 -10.48 -12.32
CA VAL A 429 26.82 -9.43 -11.48
C VAL A 429 27.72 -8.60 -12.37
N ASP A 430 27.28 -7.40 -12.72
CA ASP A 430 27.98 -6.54 -13.67
C ASP A 430 27.96 -5.05 -13.29
N ILE A 431 28.29 -4.20 -14.27
CA ILE A 431 28.40 -2.76 -14.07
C ILE A 431 27.07 -2.10 -13.67
N LEU A 432 25.94 -2.70 -13.96
CA LEU A 432 24.63 -2.23 -13.56
C LEU A 432 24.39 -2.48 -12.07
N ASP A 433 24.83 -3.62 -11.53
CA ASP A 433 24.79 -3.85 -10.07
C ASP A 433 25.75 -2.93 -9.33
N PHE A 434 26.95 -2.74 -9.89
CA PHE A 434 27.89 -1.78 -9.32
C PHE A 434 27.33 -0.35 -9.33
N ALA A 435 26.53 0.02 -10.33
CA ALA A 435 25.87 1.32 -10.36
C ALA A 435 24.91 1.46 -9.18
N ILE A 436 24.03 0.48 -8.95
CA ILE A 436 23.10 0.44 -7.81
C ILE A 436 23.86 0.56 -6.49
N PHE A 437 24.89 -0.26 -6.31
CA PHE A 437 25.74 -0.21 -5.13
C PHE A 437 26.40 1.17 -4.95
N SER A 438 26.95 1.74 -6.02
CA SER A 438 27.68 3.02 -5.95
C SER A 438 26.77 4.22 -5.63
N GLU A 439 25.49 4.16 -6.03
CA GLU A 439 24.49 5.18 -5.68
C GLU A 439 24.18 5.19 -4.17
N ASN A 440 24.40 4.05 -3.51
CA ASN A 440 24.10 3.86 -2.10
C ASN A 440 25.36 3.80 -1.21
N TRP A 441 26.55 4.01 -1.77
CA TRP A 441 27.82 3.92 -1.04
C TRP A 441 27.87 4.82 0.19
N LEU A 442 28.17 4.23 1.35
CA LEU A 442 28.18 4.86 2.69
C LEU A 442 26.81 5.31 3.20
N LEU A 443 25.70 4.80 2.63
CA LEU A 443 24.37 4.98 3.22
C LEU A 443 24.18 4.00 4.39
N GLU A 444 23.44 4.48 5.41
CA GLU A 444 23.04 3.75 6.61
C GLU A 444 21.51 3.83 6.73
N ASN A 445 20.88 2.74 7.20
CA ASN A 445 19.42 2.63 7.36
C ASN A 445 18.89 3.22 8.67
#